data_AF-A0A7S2G1V4-F1
#
_entry.id   AF-A0A7S2G1V4-F1
#
_cell.length_a   1.000
_cell.length_b   1.000
_cell.length_c   1.000
_cell.angle_alpha   90.00
_cell.angle_beta   90.00
_cell.angle_gamma   90.00
#
_symmetry.space_group_name_H-M   'P 1'
#
loop_
_entity.id
_entity.type
_entity.pdbx_description
1 polymer ?
#
loop_
_entity_poly.entity_id
_entity_poly.type
_entity_poly.pdbx_seq_one_letter_code
_entity_poly.pdbx_strand_id
1 'polypeptide(L)'
;WRDAGVKVLLSFGGAGMGGSWDGLNDCWEYCFGKADDVATQLKAIVDDQGFDGVDIDYEYFHTQASGQFLTELTTSLRQKMGPAKIISHAPMDGDVSAGKPYFDVLK
;
A
#
# COMPACT_ATOMS: atom_id res chain seq x y z
N TRP A 1 -3.15 4.71 -22.07
CA TRP A 1 -2.08 5.37 -21.29
C TRP A 1 -0.69 4.96 -21.76
N ARG A 2 -0.47 3.67 -22.02
CA ARG A 2 0.83 3.14 -22.49
C ARG A 2 1.37 3.84 -23.73
N ASP A 3 0.54 4.02 -24.76
CA ASP A 3 0.96 4.70 -26.01
C ASP A 3 1.31 6.18 -25.82
N ALA A 4 0.86 6.79 -24.72
CA ALA A 4 1.20 8.16 -24.34
C ALA A 4 2.44 8.24 -23.44
N GLY A 5 3.12 7.12 -23.16
CA GLY A 5 4.27 7.06 -22.26
C GLY A 5 3.94 7.24 -20.77
N VAL A 6 2.64 7.24 -20.41
CA VAL A 6 2.17 7.44 -19.03
C VAL A 6 2.19 6.13 -18.26
N LYS A 7 2.64 6.18 -17.01
CA LYS A 7 2.56 5.07 -16.05
C LYS A 7 1.26 5.12 -15.28
N VAL A 8 0.57 3.98 -15.18
CA VAL A 8 -0.70 3.87 -14.43
C VAL A 8 -0.54 2.82 -13.35
N LEU A 9 -0.82 3.21 -12.11
CA LEU A 9 -0.72 2.38 -10.92
C LEU A 9 -2.11 2.16 -10.34
N LEU A 10 -2.31 1.00 -9.71
CA LEU A 10 -3.46 0.76 -8.83
C LEU A 10 -3.18 1.39 -7.47
N SER A 11 -4.02 2.33 -7.02
CA SER A 11 -3.98 2.78 -5.62
C SER A 11 -4.73 1.80 -4.72
N PHE A 12 -4.11 1.38 -3.62
CA PHE A 12 -4.65 0.49 -2.62
C PHE A 12 -4.66 1.17 -1.25
N GLY A 13 -5.86 1.51 -0.78
CA GLY A 13 -6.04 2.16 0.51
C GLY A 13 -7.12 3.24 0.49
N GLY A 14 -6.76 4.43 0.96
CA GLY A 14 -7.60 5.61 1.07
C GLY A 14 -8.41 5.67 2.38
N ALA A 15 -9.02 6.83 2.61
CA ALA A 15 -9.73 7.18 3.84
C ALA A 15 -10.80 6.16 4.30
N GLY A 16 -11.45 5.47 3.36
CA GLY A 16 -12.46 4.46 3.64
C GLY A 16 -11.92 3.16 4.24
N MET A 17 -10.62 2.91 4.18
CA MET A 17 -9.99 1.70 4.73
C MET A 17 -9.60 1.82 6.20
N GLY A 18 -9.46 3.06 6.68
CA GLY A 18 -8.91 3.37 8.00
C GLY A 18 -9.87 4.08 8.94
N GLY A 19 -11.18 4.12 8.71
CA GLY A 19 -12.10 4.66 9.73
C GLY A 19 -12.34 6.17 9.69
N SER A 20 -11.89 6.88 8.64
CA SER A 20 -12.09 8.33 8.53
C SER A 20 -13.52 8.74 8.18
N TRP A 21 -14.34 7.80 7.70
CA TRP A 21 -15.75 8.00 7.38
C TRP A 21 -16.66 7.35 8.43
N ASP A 22 -17.82 7.97 8.70
CA ASP A 22 -18.83 7.44 9.62
C ASP A 22 -19.17 5.97 9.30
N GLY A 23 -18.88 5.06 10.24
CA GLY A 23 -19.12 3.61 10.10
C GLY A 23 -18.01 2.74 10.72
N LEU A 24 -18.19 1.41 10.65
CA LEU A 24 -17.16 0.41 10.96
C LEU A 24 -16.27 0.24 9.71
N ASN A 25 -15.19 1.02 9.63
CA ASN A 25 -14.30 1.10 8.49
C ASN A 25 -12.85 0.76 8.89
N ASP A 26 -12.66 -0.23 9.76
CA ASP A 26 -11.38 -0.78 10.24
C ASP A 26 -10.83 -1.87 9.31
N CYS A 27 -11.10 -1.76 8.01
CA CYS A 27 -10.76 -2.77 6.99
C CYS A 27 -9.27 -3.16 7.01
N TRP A 28 -8.39 -2.23 7.39
CA TRP A 28 -6.96 -2.51 7.57
C TRP A 28 -6.67 -3.59 8.61
N GLU A 29 -7.45 -3.67 9.70
CA GLU A 29 -7.22 -4.64 10.77
C GLU A 29 -7.35 -6.08 10.25
N TYR A 30 -8.28 -6.31 9.31
CA TYR A 30 -8.41 -7.62 8.67
C TYR A 30 -7.19 -8.00 7.83
N CYS A 31 -6.45 -7.01 7.30
CA CYS A 31 -5.26 -7.24 6.49
C CYS A 31 -4.01 -7.56 7.33
N PHE A 32 -3.98 -7.21 8.62
CA PHE A 32 -2.82 -7.46 9.47
C PHE A 32 -2.52 -8.96 9.57
N GLY A 33 -1.23 -9.31 9.44
CA GLY A 33 -0.75 -10.70 9.37
C GLY A 33 -1.05 -11.41 8.03
N LYS A 34 -1.61 -10.73 7.03
CA LYS A 34 -1.95 -11.28 5.70
C LYS A 34 -1.24 -10.57 4.55
N ALA A 35 -0.09 -9.94 4.81
CA ALA A 35 0.63 -9.14 3.83
C ALA A 35 0.95 -9.91 2.53
N ASP A 36 1.32 -11.19 2.63
CA ASP A 36 1.63 -12.01 1.44
C ASP A 36 0.40 -12.33 0.59
N ASP A 37 -0.75 -12.58 1.23
CA ASP A 37 -2.03 -12.82 0.55
C ASP A 37 -2.51 -11.54 -0.15
N VAL A 38 -2.38 -10.39 0.52
CA VAL A 38 -2.70 -9.08 -0.05
C VAL A 38 -1.78 -8.78 -1.24
N ALA A 39 -0.47 -8.98 -1.10
CA ALA A 39 0.49 -8.80 -2.19
C ALA A 39 0.19 -9.70 -3.39
N THR A 40 -0.25 -10.94 -3.14
CA THR A 40 -0.64 -11.90 -4.19
C THR A 40 -1.86 -11.41 -4.95
N GLN A 41 -2.88 -10.90 -4.26
CA GLN A 41 -4.08 -10.36 -4.90
C GLN A 41 -3.80 -9.07 -5.68
N LEU A 42 -3.02 -8.15 -5.12
CA LEU A 42 -2.61 -6.92 -5.80
C LEU A 42 -1.81 -7.21 -7.06
N LYS A 43 -0.88 -8.17 -7.02
CA LYS A 43 -0.15 -8.62 -8.21
C LYS A 43 -1.09 -9.14 -9.28
N ALA A 44 -2.05 -9.99 -8.93
CA ALA A 44 -3.01 -10.53 -9.88
C ALA A 44 -3.77 -9.39 -10.59
N ILE A 45 -4.29 -8.41 -9.83
CA ILE A 45 -4.99 -7.25 -10.41
C ILE A 45 -4.05 -6.43 -11.31
N VAL A 46 -2.83 -6.15 -10.85
CA VAL A 46 -1.83 -5.38 -11.61
C VAL A 46 -1.47 -6.07 -12.92
N ASP A 47 -1.35 -7.38 -12.95
CA ASP A 47 -1.02 -8.12 -14.17
C ASP A 47 -2.23 -8.25 -15.10
N ASP A 48 -3.40 -8.60 -14.57
CA ASP A 48 -4.63 -8.80 -15.34
C ASP A 48 -5.10 -7.51 -16.02
N GLN A 49 -5.00 -6.38 -15.33
CA GLN A 49 -5.34 -5.06 -15.87
C GLN A 49 -4.17 -4.41 -16.62
N GLY A 50 -2.96 -4.98 -16.47
CA GLY A 50 -1.78 -4.46 -17.11
C GLY A 50 -1.29 -3.12 -16.53
N PHE A 51 -1.49 -2.88 -15.25
CA PHE A 51 -0.93 -1.71 -14.58
C PHE A 51 0.60 -1.79 -14.49
N ASP A 52 1.23 -0.63 -14.39
CA ASP A 52 2.67 -0.48 -14.25
C ASP A 52 3.14 -0.71 -12.80
N GLY A 53 2.22 -0.81 -11.84
CA GLY A 53 2.55 -0.94 -10.43
C GLY A 53 1.37 -0.74 -9.49
N VAL A 54 1.70 -0.58 -8.22
CA VAL A 54 0.77 -0.32 -7.12
C VAL A 54 1.25 0.88 -6.29
N ASP A 55 0.30 1.64 -5.79
CA ASP A 55 0.49 2.74 -4.85
C ASP A 55 -0.20 2.40 -3.52
N ILE A 56 0.56 2.45 -2.42
CA ILE A 56 0.06 2.11 -1.09
C ILE A 56 -0.40 3.40 -0.40
N ASP A 57 -1.71 3.59 -0.38
CA ASP A 57 -2.39 4.76 0.16
C ASP A 57 -2.92 4.47 1.57
N TYR A 58 -2.03 4.08 2.48
CA TYR A 58 -2.42 3.78 3.85
C TYR A 58 -2.57 5.09 4.65
N GLU A 59 -3.82 5.41 4.96
CA GLU A 59 -4.21 6.61 5.69
C GLU A 59 -4.73 6.31 7.10
N TYR A 60 -4.44 7.24 8.03
CA TYR A 60 -4.94 7.31 9.41
C TYR A 60 -4.51 6.16 10.36
N PHE A 61 -4.64 6.42 11.67
CA PHE A 61 -4.50 5.46 12.78
C PHE A 61 -3.26 4.53 12.73
N HIS A 62 -2.09 5.11 12.45
CA HIS A 62 -0.83 4.35 12.44
C HIS A 62 -0.50 3.74 13.81
N THR A 63 -0.18 2.45 13.80
CA THR A 63 0.22 1.68 14.97
C THR A 63 1.48 0.86 14.65
N GLN A 64 2.03 0.18 15.65
CA GLN A 64 3.11 -0.78 15.41
C GLN A 64 2.68 -1.91 14.45
N ALA A 65 1.43 -2.37 14.56
CA ALA A 65 0.90 -3.42 13.70
C ALA A 65 0.77 -2.96 12.24
N SER A 66 0.31 -1.72 12.02
CA SER A 66 0.27 -1.17 10.65
C SER A 66 1.66 -1.00 10.06
N GLY A 67 2.64 -0.57 10.85
CA GLY A 67 4.03 -0.49 10.42
C GLY A 67 4.59 -1.85 9.98
N GLN A 68 4.40 -2.90 10.79
CA GLN A 68 4.80 -4.27 10.44
C GLN A 68 4.13 -4.75 9.15
N PHE A 69 2.81 -4.57 9.05
CA PHE A 69 2.04 -4.92 7.85
C PHE A 69 2.58 -4.23 6.60
N LEU A 70 2.85 -2.92 6.66
CA LEU A 70 3.35 -2.16 5.52
C LEU A 70 4.75 -2.62 5.10
N THR A 71 5.67 -2.87 6.03
CA THR A 71 7.00 -3.40 5.72
C THR A 71 6.92 -4.78 5.05
N GLU A 72 6.10 -5.68 5.58
CA GLU A 72 5.88 -7.02 5.01
C GLU A 72 5.24 -6.94 3.63
N LEU A 73 4.22 -6.09 3.47
CA LEU A 73 3.51 -5.89 2.21
C LEU A 73 4.46 -5.37 1.12
N THR A 74 5.23 -4.33 1.41
CA THR A 74 6.18 -3.74 0.45
C THR A 74 7.26 -4.75 0.04
N THR A 75 7.76 -5.53 0.99
CA THR A 75 8.76 -6.58 0.72
C THR A 75 8.17 -7.68 -0.16
N SER A 76 6.98 -8.18 0.18
CA SER A 76 6.29 -9.24 -0.58
C SER A 76 5.91 -8.78 -1.98
N LEU A 77 5.40 -7.55 -2.13
CA LEU A 77 5.11 -6.94 -3.43
C LEU A 77 6.38 -6.88 -4.29
N ARG A 78 7.52 -6.42 -3.75
CA ARG A 78 8.77 -6.37 -4.51
C ARG A 78 9.21 -7.76 -4.98
N GLN A 79 9.16 -8.76 -4.10
CA GLN A 79 9.52 -10.13 -4.46
C GLN A 79 8.62 -10.70 -5.56
N LYS A 80 7.31 -10.51 -5.47
CA LYS A 80 6.34 -11.08 -6.41
C LYS A 80 6.24 -10.33 -7.74
N MET A 81 6.35 -8.99 -7.72
CA MET A 81 6.19 -8.14 -8.90
C MET A 81 7.48 -7.94 -9.70
N GLY A 82 8.64 -8.22 -9.10
CA GLY A 82 9.95 -8.03 -9.72
C GLY A 82 10.35 -6.54 -9.85
N PRO A 83 11.51 -6.22 -10.44
CA PRO A 83 12.08 -4.87 -10.45
C PRO A 83 11.37 -3.91 -11.42
N ALA A 84 10.65 -4.42 -12.42
CA ALA A 84 10.05 -3.61 -13.48
C ALA A 84 8.76 -2.89 -13.05
N LYS A 85 8.05 -3.42 -12.05
CA LYS A 85 6.83 -2.79 -11.52
C LYS A 85 7.19 -1.71 -10.50
N ILE A 86 6.41 -0.64 -10.52
CA ILE A 86 6.51 0.47 -9.57
C ILE A 86 5.77 0.09 -8.30
N ILE A 87 6.37 0.38 -7.15
CA ILE A 87 5.75 0.29 -5.84
C ILE A 87 5.99 1.64 -5.19
N SER A 88 4.92 2.40 -4.96
CA SER A 88 4.96 3.70 -4.28
C SER A 88 4.13 3.68 -3.01
N HIS A 89 4.34 4.69 -2.17
CA HIS A 89 3.54 4.95 -0.98
C HIS A 89 3.08 6.41 -1.02
N ALA A 90 1.87 6.67 -0.53
CA ALA A 90 1.28 8.00 -0.44
C ALA A 90 0.95 8.36 1.04
N PRO A 91 1.94 8.43 1.94
CA PRO A 91 1.67 8.84 3.33
C PRO A 91 1.23 10.29 3.42
N MET A 92 0.47 10.64 4.47
CA MET A 92 0.17 12.04 4.76
C MET A 92 1.43 12.79 5.20
N ASP A 93 1.49 14.11 4.94
CA ASP A 93 2.65 14.96 5.28
C ASP A 93 3.14 14.79 6.73
N GLY A 94 2.21 14.61 7.68
CA GLY A 94 2.54 14.43 9.09
C GLY A 94 3.19 13.09 9.43
N ASP A 95 3.02 12.06 8.59
CA ASP A 95 3.46 10.69 8.83
C ASP A 95 4.92 10.45 8.42
N VAL A 96 5.47 11.31 7.56
CA VAL A 96 6.88 11.27 7.13
C VAL A 96 7.81 12.13 8.00
N SER A 97 7.32 12.61 9.14
CA SER A 97 8.17 13.30 10.12
C SER A 97 9.01 12.31 10.92
N ALA A 98 10.26 12.68 11.25
CA ALA A 98 11.14 11.83 12.05
C ALA A 98 10.50 11.44 13.39
N GLY A 99 10.57 10.15 13.74
CA GLY A 99 9.97 9.60 14.95
C GLY A 99 8.49 9.19 14.79
N LYS A 100 7.91 9.31 13.60
CA LYS A 100 6.58 8.76 13.29
C LYS A 100 6.67 7.31 12.83
N PRO A 101 5.68 6.45 13.13
CA PRO A 101 5.71 5.05 12.73
C PRO A 101 5.91 4.83 11.22
N TYR A 102 5.24 5.61 10.38
CA TYR A 102 5.34 5.45 8.92
C TYR A 102 6.71 5.89 8.37
N PHE A 103 7.35 6.88 8.99
CA PHE A 103 8.70 7.31 8.57
C PHE A 103 9.71 6.16 8.61
N ASP A 104 9.57 5.24 9.56
CA ASP A 104 10.47 4.07 9.67
C ASP A 104 10.12 2.95 8.68
N VAL A 105 8.88 2.92 8.15
CA VAL A 105 8.49 2.01 7.06
C VAL A 105 9.17 2.38 5.73
N LEU A 106 9.48 3.67 5.53
CA LEU A 106 10.06 4.19 4.29
C LEU A 106 11.59 4.08 4.22
N LYS A 107 12.26 3.62 5.28
CA LYS A 107 13.73 3.46 5.33
C LYS A 107 14.16 2.09 4.85
#